data_AF-A0A7X1SR96-F1
#
_entry.id   AF-A0A7X1SR96-F1
#
_cell.length_a   1.000
_cell.length_b   1.000
_cell.length_c   1.000
_cell.angle_alpha   90.00
_cell.angle_beta   90.00
_cell.angle_gamma   90.00
#
_symmetry.space_group_name_H-M   'P 1'
#
loop_
_entity.id
_entity.type
_entity.pdbx_description
1 polymer ?
#
loop_
_entity_poly.entity_id
_entity_poly.type
_entity_poly.pdbx_seq_one_letter_code
_entity_poly.pdbx_strand_id
1 'polypeptide(L)' 'MLTDTKLRNLKPTDKLYKVNDRDGLYVAVTPAGSISFRYNYAIHGRQETLTFGRYGVGGITLAEAREQ' A
#
# COMPACT_ATOMS: atom_id res chain seq x y z
N MET A 1 0.72 10.31 -5.53
CA MET A 1 2.07 9.87 -5.12
C MET A 1 2.23 10.02 -3.62
N LEU A 2 2.62 8.93 -2.96
CA LEU A 2 2.91 8.81 -1.54
C LEU A 2 4.32 9.32 -1.24
N THR A 3 4.50 9.76 0.01
CA THR A 3 5.79 10.08 0.60
C THR A 3 5.89 9.36 1.94
N ASP A 4 7.11 9.13 2.42
CA ASP A 4 7.33 8.49 3.71
C ASP A 4 6.67 9.29 4.85
N THR A 5 6.76 10.62 4.80
CA THR A 5 6.04 11.51 5.72
C THR A 5 4.53 11.32 5.67
N LYS A 6 3.94 11.16 4.48
CA LYS A 6 2.50 10.94 4.35
C LYS A 6 2.11 9.58 4.94
N LEU A 7 2.89 8.53 4.68
CA LEU A 7 2.66 7.19 5.23
C LEU A 7 2.69 7.16 6.75
N ARG A 8 3.69 7.82 7.37
CA ARG A 8 3.78 7.93 8.84
C ARG A 8 2.60 8.68 9.48
N ASN A 9 1.95 9.56 8.73
CA ASN A 9 0.82 10.37 9.20
C ASN A 9 -0.55 9.76 8.87
N LEU A 10 -0.61 8.60 8.20
CA LEU A 10 -1.87 7.92 7.93
C LEU A 10 -2.47 7.41 9.23
N LYS A 11 -3.73 7.79 9.48
CA LYS A 11 -4.47 7.37 10.67
C LYS A 11 -5.43 6.23 10.33
N PRO A 12 -5.58 5.21 11.19
CA PRO A 12 -6.63 4.23 11.02
C PRO A 12 -8.00 4.89 11.03
N THR A 13 -8.93 4.33 10.24
CA THR A 13 -10.34 4.70 10.25
C THR A 13 -11.19 3.47 10.58
N ASP A 14 -12.49 3.65 10.77
CA ASP A 14 -13.44 2.57 11.06
C ASP A 14 -13.40 1.42 10.03
N LYS A 15 -13.05 1.75 8.77
CA LYS A 15 -12.96 0.79 7.67
C LYS A 15 -11.59 0.81 7.01
N LEU A 16 -11.26 -0.29 6.32
CA LEU A 16 -10.07 -0.32 5.46
C LEU A 16 -10.22 0.70 4.33
N TYR A 17 -9.21 1.53 4.16
CA TYR A 17 -9.16 2.49 3.04
C TYR A 17 -7.86 2.36 2.26
N LYS A 18 -7.92 2.82 1.00
CA LYS A 18 -6.79 2.78 0.07
C LYS A 18 -6.26 4.18 -0.14
N VAL A 19 -4.93 4.30 -0.19
CA VAL A 19 -4.26 5.54 -0.61
C VAL A 19 -3.36 5.22 -1.79
N ASN A 20 -3.73 5.74 -2.96
CA ASN A 20 -3.04 5.44 -4.21
C ASN A 20 -1.65 6.10 -4.27
N ASP A 21 -0.69 5.35 -4.81
CA ASP A 21 0.63 5.86 -5.20
C ASP A 21 0.69 6.14 -6.71
N ARG A 22 1.22 5.20 -7.50
CA ARG A 22 1.41 5.25 -8.95
C ARG A 22 1.31 3.85 -9.56
N ASP A 23 1.04 3.76 -10.86
CA ASP A 23 1.10 2.52 -11.65
C ASP A 23 0.23 1.35 -11.16
N GLY A 24 -0.73 1.58 -10.26
CA GLY A 24 -1.52 0.51 -9.63
C GLY A 24 -1.05 0.14 -8.22
N LEU A 25 0.08 0.69 -7.76
CA LEU A 25 0.55 0.63 -6.37
C LEU A 25 -0.30 1.54 -5.48
N TYR A 26 -0.70 1.02 -4.33
CA TYR A 26 -1.39 1.75 -3.28
C TYR A 26 -1.04 1.17 -1.92
N VAL A 27 -1.35 1.91 -0.85
CA VAL A 27 -1.35 1.36 0.50
C VAL A 27 -2.77 1.10 0.99
N ALA A 28 -2.96 -0.03 1.65
CA ALA A 28 -4.18 -0.35 2.39
C ALA A 28 -3.91 -0.08 3.87
N VAL A 29 -4.72 0.78 4.48
CA VAL A 29 -4.67 1.08 5.92
C VAL A 29 -5.83 0.37 6.58
N THR A 30 -5.55 -0.52 7.53
CA THR A 30 -6.57 -1.26 8.27
C THR A 30 -7.06 -0.45 9.48
N PRO A 31 -8.24 -0.76 10.03
CA PRO A 31 -8.70 -0.16 11.29
C PRO A 31 -7.75 -0.41 12.47
N ALA A 32 -6.96 -1.49 12.41
CA ALA A 32 -5.92 -1.79 13.40
C ALA A 32 -4.65 -0.93 13.25
N GLY A 33 -4.60 -0.02 12.26
CA GLY A 33 -3.43 0.84 11.99
C GLY A 33 -2.31 0.16 11.21
N SER A 34 -2.53 -1.05 10.70
CA SER A 34 -1.56 -1.71 9.81
C SER A 34 -1.64 -1.08 8.42
N ILE A 35 -0.49 -0.72 7.88
CA ILE A 35 -0.34 -0.17 6.53
C ILE A 35 0.37 -1.22 5.68
N SER A 36 -0.21 -1.62 4.56
CA SER A 36 0.40 -2.60 3.65
C SER A 36 0.42 -2.09 2.22
N PHE A 37 1.54 -2.28 1.52
CA PHE A 37 1.65 -1.99 0.10
C PHE A 37 0.98 -3.10 -0.71
N ARG A 38 0.15 -2.69 -1.67
CA ARG A 38 -0.59 -3.56 -2.58
C ARG A 38 -0.54 -3.01 -3.99
N TYR A 39 -0.59 -3.91 -4.96
CA TYR A 39 -0.54 -3.57 -6.37
C TYR A 39 -1.70 -4.23 -7.10
N ASN A 40 -2.52 -3.41 -7.76
CA ASN A 40 -3.56 -3.90 -8.64
C ASN A 40 -3.00 -4.05 -10.05
N TYR A 41 -3.17 -5.24 -10.62
CA TYR A 41 -2.71 -5.55 -11.97
C TYR A 41 -3.75 -6.36 -12.74
N ALA A 42 -3.57 -6.41 -14.05
CA ALA A 42 -4.46 -7.10 -14.96
C ALA A 42 -3.66 -8.02 -15.88
N ILE A 43 -4.00 -9.32 -15.90
CA ILE A 43 -3.46 -10.26 -16.89
C ILE A 43 -4.63 -10.92 -17.60
N HIS A 44 -4.64 -10.85 -18.93
CA HIS A 44 -5.71 -11.40 -19.77
C HIS A 44 -7.12 -10.95 -19.34
N GLY A 45 -7.26 -9.67 -18.96
CA GLY A 45 -8.53 -9.07 -18.54
C GLY A 45 -8.97 -9.43 -17.10
N ARG A 46 -8.24 -10.30 -16.39
CA ARG A 46 -8.50 -10.61 -14.98
C ARG A 46 -7.76 -9.64 -14.07
N GLN A 47 -8.51 -8.96 -13.21
CA GLN A 47 -7.95 -8.07 -12.18
C GLN A 47 -7.50 -8.89 -10.96
N GLU A 48 -6.29 -8.63 -10.50
CA GLU A 48 -5.72 -9.26 -9.30
C GLU A 48 -5.02 -8.22 -8.44
N THR A 49 -4.86 -8.54 -7.16
CA THR A 49 -4.18 -7.69 -6.18
C THR A 49 -3.02 -8.46 -5.57
N LEU A 50 -1.79 -7.98 -5.81
CA LEU A 50 -0.59 -8.44 -5.13
C LEU A 50 -0.41 -7.66 -3.82
N THR A 51 0.09 -8.32 -2.76
CA THR A 51 0.48 -7.67 -1.50
C THR A 51 1.98 -7.83 -1.32
N PHE A 52 2.71 -6.73 -1.27
CA PHE A 52 4.17 -6.75 -1.14
C PHE A 52 4.63 -6.91 0.30
N GLY A 53 3.93 -6.27 1.25
CA GLY A 53 4.32 -6.31 2.65
C GLY A 53 3.77 -5.16 3.45
N ARG A 54 4.03 -5.19 4.76
CA ARG A 54 3.67 -4.10 5.70
C ARG A 54 4.69 -2.97 5.60
N TYR A 55 4.23 -1.73 5.68
CA TYR A 55 5.09 -0.56 5.87
C TYR A 55 5.52 -0.43 7.34
N GLY A 56 6.81 -0.21 7.59
CA GLY A 56 7.34 0.07 8.93
C GLY A 56 8.59 -0.74 9.28
N VAL A 57 8.97 -0.72 10.56
CA VAL A 57 10.16 -1.44 11.08
C VAL A 57 9.98 -2.95 10.86
N GLY A 58 10.94 -3.57 10.17
CA GLY A 58 10.89 -5.00 9.81
C GLY A 58 9.92 -5.34 8.66
N GLY A 59 9.34 -4.33 8.03
CA GLY A 59 8.56 -4.45 6.79
C GLY A 59 9.33 -3.92 5.59
N ILE A 60 8.59 -3.57 4.53
CA ILE A 60 9.16 -2.99 3.31
C ILE A 60 8.99 -1.46 3.30
N THR A 61 9.92 -0.79 2.65
CA THR A 61 9.88 0.67 2.45
C THR A 61 9.06 1.06 1.23
N LEU A 62 8.71 2.35 1.13
CA LEU A 62 8.05 2.91 -0.06
C LEU A 62 8.93 2.81 -1.32
N ALA A 63 10.26 2.90 -1.17
CA ALA A 63 11.18 2.75 -2.29
C ALA A 63 11.16 1.31 -2.80
N GLU A 64 11.35 0.33 -1.92
CA GLU A 64 11.29 -1.09 -2.27
C GLU A 64 9.95 -1.45 -2.91
N ALA A 65 8.82 -0.97 -2.37
CA ALA A 65 7.50 -1.24 -2.94
C ALA A 65 7.29 -0.66 -4.36
N ARG A 66 8.10 0.33 -4.76
CA ARG A 66 8.08 0.95 -6.10
C ARG A 66 9.03 0.30 -7.09
N GLU A 67 9.95 -0.53 -6.61
CA GLU A 67 10.94 -1.25 -7.42
C GLU A 67 10.53 -2.69 -7.73
N GLN A 68 9.37 -3.13 -7.22
CA GLN A 68 8.78 -4.45 -7.51
C GLN A 68 8.14 -4.53 -8.89
#